data_AF-F8UGU0-F1
#
_entry.id   AF-F8UGU0-F1
#
_cell.length_a   1.000
_cell.length_b   1.000
_cell.length_c   1.000
_cell.angle_alpha   90.00
_cell.angle_beta   90.00
_cell.angle_gamma   90.00
#
_symmetry.space_group_name_H-M   'P 1'
#
loop_
_entity.id
_entity.type
_entity.pdbx_description
1 polymer ?
#
loop_
_entity_poly.entity_id
_entity_poly.type
_entity_poly.pdbx_seq_one_letter_code
_entity_poly.pdbx_strand_id
1 'polypeptide(L)'
;KTIRDGMGQTNSPSSHELDLVITNALIVDYTGIYKADIGIKNGKIHGIGKAGNKDLQDGVCNRLCVGPATEALAAEGLIVTAGGIDTHIHFISPQQIPTAFASGITTMIGGGTGPADGTNATTITPGRWNLKEMLRASEEYAMNLGYLGKGNVSFEPALIDQ
;
A
#
# COMPACT_ATOMS: atom_id res chain seq x y z
N LYS A 1 -12.40 17.19 -21.65
CA LYS A 1 -12.27 16.44 -20.37
C LYS A 1 -13.35 16.92 -19.40
N THR A 2 -13.76 16.10 -18.45
CA THR A 2 -14.96 16.31 -17.62
C THR A 2 -14.67 16.97 -16.26
N ILE A 3 -13.54 16.64 -15.62
CA ILE A 3 -13.14 17.21 -14.32
C ILE A 3 -12.66 18.66 -14.53
N ARG A 4 -13.61 19.58 -14.38
CA ARG A 4 -13.46 21.05 -14.45
C ARG A 4 -14.45 21.67 -13.48
N ASP A 5 -14.15 22.87 -13.00
CA ASP A 5 -14.99 23.65 -12.09
C ASP A 5 -16.45 23.69 -12.57
N GLY A 6 -17.38 23.42 -11.66
CA GLY A 6 -18.82 23.37 -11.94
C GLY A 6 -19.26 22.31 -12.95
N MET A 7 -18.40 21.35 -13.32
CA MET A 7 -18.72 20.24 -14.24
C MET A 7 -18.53 18.90 -13.51
N GLY A 8 -17.49 18.12 -13.85
CA GLY A 8 -17.15 16.89 -13.12
C GLY A 8 -16.49 17.14 -11.77
N GLN A 9 -16.03 18.37 -11.52
CA GLN A 9 -15.64 18.85 -10.19
C GLN A 9 -16.82 19.63 -9.59
N THR A 10 -17.21 19.30 -8.36
CA THR A 10 -18.27 20.05 -7.65
C THR A 10 -17.77 21.39 -7.16
N ASN A 11 -18.67 22.38 -7.11
CA ASN A 11 -18.44 23.66 -6.43
C ASN A 11 -18.98 23.65 -4.99
N SER A 12 -19.60 22.53 -4.58
CA SER A 12 -20.16 22.31 -3.24
C SER A 12 -19.45 21.13 -2.57
N PRO A 13 -18.16 21.27 -2.20
CA PRO A 13 -17.39 20.17 -1.61
C PRO A 13 -18.04 19.65 -0.33
N SER A 14 -18.06 18.32 -0.20
CA SER A 14 -18.64 17.63 0.96
C SER A 14 -17.55 17.20 1.94
N SER A 15 -17.92 16.74 3.14
CA SER A 15 -16.98 16.06 4.06
C SER A 15 -16.33 14.81 3.46
N HIS A 16 -16.88 14.28 2.36
CA HIS A 16 -16.37 13.17 1.58
C HIS A 16 -15.64 13.59 0.30
N GLU A 17 -15.21 14.85 0.19
CA GLU A 17 -14.28 15.27 -0.87
C GLU A 17 -13.03 14.38 -0.85
N LEU A 18 -12.66 13.86 -2.01
CA LEU A 18 -11.50 12.99 -2.17
C LEU A 18 -10.20 13.79 -2.20
N ASP A 19 -9.12 13.17 -1.76
CA ASP A 19 -7.77 13.77 -1.90
C ASP A 19 -7.17 13.40 -3.27
N LEU A 20 -7.48 12.19 -3.78
CA LEU A 20 -7.11 11.72 -5.12
C LEU A 20 -8.24 10.86 -5.71
N VAL A 21 -8.48 10.99 -7.02
CA VAL A 21 -9.32 10.07 -7.80
C VAL A 21 -8.52 9.40 -8.91
N ILE A 22 -8.57 8.07 -8.97
CA ILE A 22 -8.06 7.27 -10.09
C ILE A 22 -9.24 6.95 -11.00
N THR A 23 -9.22 7.50 -12.21
CA THR A 23 -10.39 7.45 -13.11
C THR A 23 -10.32 6.26 -14.07
N ASN A 24 -11.46 5.63 -14.31
CA ASN A 24 -11.66 4.58 -15.33
C ASN A 24 -10.73 3.36 -15.21
N ALA A 25 -10.35 2.96 -14.00
CA ALA A 25 -9.48 1.82 -13.75
C ALA A 25 -10.14 0.49 -14.19
N LEU A 26 -9.36 -0.42 -14.77
CA LEU A 26 -9.69 -1.84 -14.81
C LEU A 26 -9.07 -2.50 -13.57
N ILE A 27 -9.90 -2.80 -12.59
CA ILE A 27 -9.45 -3.42 -11.34
C ILE A 27 -9.39 -4.93 -11.54
N VAL A 28 -8.23 -5.50 -11.20
CA VAL A 28 -8.03 -6.95 -11.16
C VAL A 28 -7.63 -7.30 -9.75
N ASP A 29 -8.52 -7.98 -9.04
CA ASP A 29 -8.33 -8.37 -7.65
C ASP A 29 -8.98 -9.74 -7.39
N TYR A 30 -8.65 -10.38 -6.27
CA TYR A 30 -9.27 -11.65 -5.88
C TYR A 30 -10.80 -11.51 -5.70
N THR A 31 -11.29 -10.31 -5.37
CA THR A 31 -12.73 -10.01 -5.26
C THR A 31 -13.44 -9.98 -6.61
N GLY A 32 -12.72 -9.84 -7.72
CA GLY A 32 -13.27 -9.85 -9.08
C GLY A 32 -12.49 -8.98 -10.06
N ILE A 33 -12.96 -8.98 -11.32
CA ILE A 33 -12.42 -8.16 -12.42
C ILE A 33 -13.53 -7.23 -12.91
N TYR A 34 -13.37 -5.92 -12.71
CA TYR A 34 -14.42 -4.95 -13.02
C TYR A 34 -13.85 -3.54 -13.28
N LYS A 35 -14.70 -2.67 -13.85
CA LYS A 35 -14.39 -1.26 -14.15
C LYS A 35 -14.98 -0.35 -13.09
N ALA A 36 -14.18 0.57 -12.56
CA ALA A 36 -14.63 1.59 -11.61
C ALA A 36 -13.65 2.77 -11.53
N ASP A 37 -14.08 3.86 -10.91
CA ASP A 37 -13.20 4.87 -10.33
C ASP A 37 -12.82 4.46 -8.90
N ILE A 38 -11.62 4.85 -8.47
CA ILE A 38 -11.10 4.61 -7.11
C ILE A 38 -10.87 5.96 -6.45
N GLY A 39 -11.53 6.19 -5.32
CA GLY A 39 -11.32 7.40 -4.51
C GLY A 39 -10.39 7.13 -3.33
N ILE A 40 -9.40 7.99 -3.13
CA ILE A 40 -8.49 7.96 -1.98
C ILE A 40 -8.75 9.16 -1.08
N LYS A 41 -8.80 8.89 0.23
CA LYS A 41 -8.88 9.92 1.27
C LYS A 41 -8.09 9.50 2.51
N ASN A 42 -7.26 10.39 3.06
CA ASN A 42 -6.41 10.18 4.23
C ASN A 42 -5.54 8.92 4.11
N GLY A 43 -4.93 8.71 2.92
CA GLY A 43 -4.09 7.55 2.65
C GLY A 43 -4.82 6.20 2.60
N LYS A 44 -6.16 6.20 2.51
CA LYS A 44 -6.98 4.97 2.45
C LYS A 44 -7.89 4.99 1.22
N ILE A 45 -8.22 3.80 0.72
CA ILE A 45 -9.29 3.62 -0.28
C ILE A 45 -10.60 4.02 0.39
N HIS A 46 -11.17 5.15 -0.04
CA HIS A 46 -12.39 5.73 0.55
C HIS A 46 -13.67 5.16 -0.10
N GLY A 47 -13.58 4.81 -1.39
CA GLY A 47 -14.65 4.17 -2.13
C GLY A 47 -14.18 3.66 -3.49
N ILE A 48 -14.97 2.73 -4.04
CA ILE A 48 -14.80 2.19 -5.39
C ILE A 48 -16.18 2.23 -6.05
N GLY A 49 -16.30 2.83 -7.23
CA GLY A 49 -17.59 3.01 -7.90
C GLY A 49 -17.55 4.13 -8.92
N LYS A 50 -18.62 4.93 -9.02
CA LYS A 50 -18.70 6.10 -9.88
C LYS A 50 -18.35 7.36 -9.11
N ALA A 51 -17.26 8.03 -9.51
CA ALA A 51 -16.87 9.33 -8.97
C ALA A 51 -17.45 10.49 -9.78
N GLY A 52 -17.37 11.70 -9.23
CA GLY A 52 -17.65 12.95 -9.95
C GLY A 52 -18.44 13.95 -9.13
N ASN A 53 -19.29 14.72 -9.83
CA ASN A 53 -20.10 15.76 -9.25
C ASN A 53 -21.59 15.37 -9.24
N LYS A 54 -22.18 15.23 -8.05
CA LYS A 54 -23.61 14.91 -7.90
C LYS A 54 -24.55 16.03 -8.36
N ASP A 55 -24.07 17.26 -8.42
CA ASP A 55 -24.89 18.41 -8.81
C ASP A 55 -25.31 18.30 -10.29
N LEU A 56 -24.55 17.57 -11.11
CA LEU A 56 -24.75 17.46 -12.56
C LEU A 56 -24.73 16.04 -13.12
N GLN A 57 -24.27 15.05 -12.36
CA GLN A 57 -24.09 13.68 -12.85
C GLN A 57 -24.87 12.68 -11.99
N ASP A 58 -25.68 11.86 -12.64
CA ASP A 58 -26.40 10.78 -11.97
C ASP A 58 -25.46 9.69 -11.41
N GLY A 59 -25.91 9.00 -10.36
CA GLY A 59 -25.27 7.80 -9.84
C GLY A 59 -23.88 8.00 -9.21
N VAL A 60 -23.45 9.25 -8.96
CA VAL A 60 -22.19 9.51 -8.22
C VAL A 60 -22.33 9.03 -6.78
N CYS A 61 -21.43 8.16 -6.34
CA CYS A 61 -21.46 7.61 -4.98
C CYS A 61 -21.27 8.70 -3.93
N ASN A 62 -21.93 8.56 -2.77
CA ASN A 62 -21.85 9.56 -1.71
C ASN A 62 -20.43 9.84 -1.20
N ARG A 63 -19.56 8.83 -1.29
CA ARG A 63 -18.18 8.86 -0.82
C ARG A 63 -17.18 9.15 -1.95
N LEU A 64 -17.63 9.44 -3.17
CA LEU A 64 -16.75 9.63 -4.34
C LEU A 64 -16.97 11.01 -4.98
N CYS A 65 -16.99 12.04 -4.13
CA CYS A 65 -17.14 13.41 -4.58
C CYS A 65 -15.79 13.98 -5.03
N VAL A 66 -15.72 14.50 -6.27
CA VAL A 66 -14.53 15.17 -6.82
C VAL A 66 -14.70 16.67 -6.60
N GLY A 67 -13.84 17.27 -5.79
CA GLY A 67 -13.89 18.68 -5.42
C GLY A 67 -12.59 19.43 -5.74
N PRO A 68 -12.50 20.71 -5.34
CA PRO A 68 -11.33 21.55 -5.59
C PRO A 68 -10.01 21.04 -5.00
N ALA A 69 -10.05 20.21 -3.94
CA ALA A 69 -8.88 19.61 -3.31
C ALA A 69 -8.51 18.22 -3.85
N THR A 70 -9.26 17.71 -4.84
CA THR A 70 -9.04 16.37 -5.40
C THR A 70 -8.03 16.39 -6.54
N GLU A 71 -6.92 15.67 -6.39
CA GLU A 71 -6.00 15.37 -7.51
C GLU A 71 -6.61 14.31 -8.44
N ALA A 72 -6.21 14.28 -9.71
CA ALA A 72 -6.69 13.33 -10.71
C ALA A 72 -5.57 12.49 -11.33
N LEU A 73 -5.74 11.17 -11.31
CA LEU A 73 -4.89 10.20 -12.00
C LEU A 73 -5.70 9.45 -13.07
N ALA A 74 -5.20 9.46 -14.31
CA ALA A 74 -5.81 8.78 -15.44
C ALA A 74 -5.41 7.30 -15.47
N ALA A 75 -6.38 6.39 -15.44
CA ALA A 75 -6.16 4.94 -15.57
C ALA A 75 -7.01 4.31 -16.69
N GLU A 76 -7.55 5.13 -17.61
CA GLU A 76 -8.18 4.63 -18.82
C GLU A 76 -7.19 3.78 -19.65
N GLY A 77 -7.55 2.53 -19.90
CA GLY A 77 -6.69 1.56 -20.61
C GLY A 77 -5.61 0.91 -19.74
N LEU A 78 -5.52 1.24 -18.45
CA LEU A 78 -4.59 0.62 -17.50
C LEU A 78 -5.31 -0.39 -16.58
N ILE A 79 -4.51 -1.32 -16.03
CA ILE A 79 -4.92 -2.25 -14.98
C ILE A 79 -4.44 -1.69 -13.63
N VAL A 80 -5.28 -1.81 -12.61
CA VAL A 80 -4.93 -1.51 -11.22
C VAL A 80 -5.08 -2.78 -10.39
N THR A 81 -4.05 -3.12 -9.62
CA THR A 81 -4.01 -4.24 -8.67
C THR A 81 -3.64 -3.72 -7.29
N ALA A 82 -3.81 -4.55 -6.26
CA ALA A 82 -3.10 -4.34 -5.01
C ALA A 82 -1.58 -4.50 -5.22
N GLY A 83 -0.79 -3.90 -4.32
CA GLY A 83 0.65 -4.15 -4.26
C GLY A 83 0.95 -5.56 -3.75
N GLY A 84 2.02 -6.16 -4.25
CA GLY A 84 2.43 -7.50 -3.84
C GLY A 84 2.95 -7.53 -2.40
N ILE A 85 2.77 -8.68 -1.75
CA ILE A 85 3.27 -8.98 -0.40
C ILE A 85 4.19 -10.18 -0.50
N ASP A 86 5.49 -9.97 -0.26
CA ASP A 86 6.48 -11.05 -0.19
C ASP A 86 6.72 -11.44 1.27
N THR A 87 6.52 -12.71 1.59
CA THR A 87 6.62 -13.23 2.97
C THR A 87 7.83 -14.12 3.21
N HIS A 88 8.80 -14.15 2.29
CA HIS A 88 10.02 -14.94 2.42
C HIS A 88 11.26 -14.10 2.13
N ILE A 89 11.39 -12.96 2.81
CA ILE A 89 12.54 -12.08 2.62
C ILE A 89 13.69 -12.44 3.56
N HIS A 90 14.86 -12.69 2.98
CA HIS A 90 16.12 -12.64 3.71
C HIS A 90 16.68 -11.22 3.61
N PHE A 91 16.68 -10.47 4.72
CA PHE A 91 17.20 -9.10 4.77
C PHE A 91 18.74 -9.07 4.75
N ILE A 92 19.31 -9.53 3.62
CA ILE A 92 20.76 -9.63 3.36
C ILE A 92 21.33 -8.25 3.01
N SER A 93 20.62 -7.50 2.16
CA SER A 93 21.09 -6.20 1.67
C SER A 93 19.93 -5.22 1.45
N PRO A 94 20.11 -3.92 1.79
CA PRO A 94 19.09 -2.89 1.56
C PRO A 94 18.69 -2.72 0.08
N GLN A 95 19.58 -3.08 -0.85
CA GLN A 95 19.36 -2.94 -2.30
C GLN A 95 18.23 -3.84 -2.82
N GLN A 96 17.83 -4.86 -2.05
CA GLN A 96 16.63 -5.65 -2.36
C GLN A 96 15.36 -4.78 -2.37
N ILE A 97 15.28 -3.77 -1.50
CA ILE A 97 14.06 -2.99 -1.30
C ILE A 97 13.69 -2.18 -2.57
N PRO A 98 14.59 -1.38 -3.19
CA PRO A 98 14.27 -0.73 -4.47
C PRO A 98 13.94 -1.73 -5.59
N THR A 99 14.59 -2.89 -5.59
CA THR A 99 14.35 -3.94 -6.59
C THR A 99 12.94 -4.52 -6.46
N ALA A 100 12.53 -4.86 -5.24
CA ALA A 100 11.18 -5.35 -4.93
C ALA A 100 10.14 -4.27 -5.26
N PHE A 101 10.39 -3.02 -4.88
CA PHE A 101 9.49 -1.90 -5.17
C PHE A 101 9.28 -1.69 -6.67
N ALA A 102 10.34 -1.77 -7.49
CA ALA A 102 10.26 -1.65 -8.94
C ALA A 102 9.43 -2.78 -9.59
N SER A 103 9.33 -3.94 -8.95
CA SER A 103 8.48 -5.07 -9.40
C SER A 103 7.03 -5.00 -8.91
N GLY A 104 6.66 -4.00 -8.12
CA GLY A 104 5.29 -3.85 -7.58
C GLY A 104 5.05 -4.52 -6.22
N ILE A 105 6.09 -4.95 -5.52
CA ILE A 105 5.99 -5.35 -4.11
C ILE A 105 5.92 -4.10 -3.24
N THR A 106 4.99 -4.06 -2.30
CA THR A 106 4.81 -2.93 -1.37
C THR A 106 4.91 -3.36 0.10
N THR A 107 5.05 -4.66 0.36
CA THR A 107 5.22 -5.21 1.70
C THR A 107 6.20 -6.39 1.65
N MET A 108 7.17 -6.37 2.57
CA MET A 108 8.22 -7.38 2.70
C MET A 108 8.24 -7.90 4.15
N ILE A 109 7.99 -9.20 4.32
CA ILE A 109 8.01 -9.91 5.61
C ILE A 109 9.10 -10.97 5.55
N GLY A 110 9.92 -11.04 6.59
CA GLY A 110 11.02 -11.99 6.64
C GLY A 110 11.94 -11.76 7.83
N GLY A 111 13.24 -11.96 7.68
CA GLY A 111 14.19 -11.72 8.77
C GLY A 111 15.64 -11.67 8.29
N GLY A 112 16.51 -11.17 9.16
CA GLY A 112 17.93 -10.97 8.86
C GLY A 112 18.54 -9.82 9.65
N THR A 113 19.87 -9.74 9.60
CA THR A 113 20.68 -8.66 10.19
C THR A 113 21.78 -8.20 9.22
N GLY A 114 21.49 -8.19 7.92
CA GLY A 114 22.48 -7.95 6.87
C GLY A 114 23.24 -9.21 6.45
N PRO A 115 24.42 -9.09 5.82
CA PRO A 115 25.08 -10.18 5.07
C PRO A 115 25.82 -11.20 5.96
N ALA A 116 25.31 -11.47 7.15
CA ALA A 116 25.81 -12.51 8.03
C ALA A 116 25.38 -13.91 7.56
N ASP A 117 26.19 -14.93 7.81
CA ASP A 117 25.93 -16.32 7.42
C ASP A 117 24.56 -16.83 7.88
N GLY A 118 24.12 -16.40 9.07
CA GLY A 118 22.78 -16.72 9.58
C GLY A 118 21.65 -16.16 8.72
N THR A 119 21.74 -14.89 8.31
CA THR A 119 20.76 -14.26 7.40
C THR A 119 20.81 -14.90 6.01
N ASN A 120 22.01 -15.22 5.52
CA ASN A 120 22.18 -15.87 4.21
C ASN A 120 21.47 -17.23 4.15
N ALA A 121 21.28 -17.88 5.31
CA ALA A 121 20.61 -19.18 5.41
C ALA A 121 19.16 -19.10 5.89
N THR A 122 18.78 -18.10 6.69
CA THR A 122 17.49 -18.09 7.40
C THR A 122 16.85 -16.69 7.43
N THR A 123 15.51 -16.63 7.35
CA THR A 123 14.71 -15.40 7.49
C THR A 123 14.52 -15.03 8.96
N ILE A 124 15.62 -14.88 9.71
CA ILE A 124 15.59 -14.69 11.16
C ILE A 124 16.34 -13.41 11.57
N THR A 125 15.66 -12.54 12.32
CA THR A 125 16.25 -11.42 13.08
C THR A 125 16.27 -11.81 14.57
N PRO A 126 17.35 -12.39 15.09
CA PRO A 126 17.32 -13.11 16.35
C PRO A 126 17.43 -12.20 17.58
N GLY A 127 16.46 -12.23 18.49
CA GLY A 127 16.54 -11.55 19.79
C GLY A 127 16.15 -10.06 19.75
N ARG A 128 15.74 -9.55 20.92
CA ARG A 128 15.24 -8.17 21.12
C ARG A 128 16.15 -7.08 20.56
N TRP A 129 17.46 -7.19 20.76
CA TRP A 129 18.40 -6.15 20.32
C TRP A 129 18.46 -6.06 18.78
N ASN A 130 18.60 -7.19 18.09
CA ASN A 130 18.63 -7.20 16.62
C ASN A 130 17.29 -6.73 16.02
N LEU A 131 16.17 -7.14 16.62
CA LEU A 131 14.84 -6.66 16.21
C LEU A 131 14.73 -5.15 16.35
N LYS A 132 15.15 -4.59 17.49
CA LYS A 132 15.16 -3.14 17.70
C LYS A 132 16.00 -2.42 16.64
N GLU A 133 17.20 -2.90 16.35
CA GLU A 133 18.06 -2.23 15.37
C GLU A 133 17.51 -2.32 13.94
N MET A 134 16.91 -3.46 13.55
CA MET A 134 16.25 -3.58 12.25
C MET A 134 15.00 -2.70 12.13
N LEU A 135 14.20 -2.60 13.20
CA LEU A 135 13.06 -1.67 13.24
C LEU A 135 13.51 -0.22 13.11
N ARG A 136 14.60 0.18 13.76
CA ARG A 136 15.16 1.53 13.59
C ARG A 136 15.70 1.78 12.19
N ALA A 137 16.38 0.79 11.60
CA ALA A 137 16.89 0.88 10.23
C ALA A 137 15.76 0.96 9.19
N SER A 138 14.56 0.45 9.51
CA SER A 138 13.39 0.46 8.62
C SER A 138 12.90 1.86 8.26
N GLU A 139 13.12 2.86 9.13
CA GLU A 139 12.65 4.23 8.97
C GLU A 139 13.23 4.93 7.72
N GLU A 140 14.28 4.37 7.11
CA GLU A 140 14.89 4.88 5.88
C GLU A 140 14.06 4.57 4.62
N TYR A 141 13.19 3.55 4.65
CA TYR A 141 12.68 2.92 3.43
C TYR A 141 11.19 3.16 3.17
N ALA A 142 10.84 3.37 1.90
CA ALA A 142 9.46 3.42 1.41
C ALA A 142 8.90 2.00 1.14
N MET A 143 8.81 1.18 2.18
CA MET A 143 8.33 -0.20 2.12
C MET A 143 7.67 -0.58 3.45
N ASN A 144 6.56 -1.30 3.43
CA ASN A 144 6.04 -1.89 4.66
C ASN A 144 6.91 -3.10 5.04
N LEU A 145 7.43 -3.14 6.27
CA LEU A 145 8.40 -4.13 6.70
C LEU A 145 7.91 -4.91 7.92
N GLY A 146 8.15 -6.23 7.93
CA GLY A 146 7.87 -7.12 9.06
C GLY A 146 9.02 -8.11 9.32
N TYR A 147 9.34 -8.33 10.59
CA TYR A 147 10.50 -9.12 11.02
C TYR A 147 10.11 -10.36 11.82
N LEU A 148 10.77 -11.49 11.53
CA LEU A 148 10.57 -12.78 12.18
C LEU A 148 11.74 -13.07 13.13
N GLY A 149 11.41 -13.45 14.37
CA GLY A 149 12.38 -13.87 15.38
C GLY A 149 12.86 -15.32 15.19
N LYS A 150 13.77 -15.77 16.07
CA LYS A 150 14.27 -17.14 16.05
C LYS A 150 13.33 -18.08 16.78
N GLY A 151 12.70 -18.99 16.05
CA GLY A 151 11.83 -20.04 16.61
C GLY A 151 12.57 -21.29 17.12
N ASN A 152 13.85 -21.47 16.76
CA ASN A 152 14.62 -22.67 17.08
C ASN A 152 15.17 -22.64 18.52
N VAL A 153 14.30 -22.86 19.51
CA VAL A 153 14.70 -22.99 20.92
C VAL A 153 13.65 -23.80 21.70
N SER A 154 14.08 -24.59 22.68
CA SER A 154 13.19 -25.34 23.59
C SER A 154 12.95 -24.63 24.92
N PHE A 155 13.07 -23.30 24.93
CA PHE A 155 12.93 -22.45 26.12
C PHE A 155 11.96 -21.31 25.81
N GLU A 156 10.71 -21.49 26.24
CA GLU A 156 9.59 -20.58 25.95
C GLU A 156 9.85 -19.11 26.29
N PRO A 157 10.49 -18.73 27.43
CA PRO A 157 10.74 -17.32 27.71
C PRO A 157 11.60 -16.61 26.66
N ALA A 158 12.48 -17.32 25.96
CA ALA A 158 13.26 -16.73 24.86
C ALA A 158 12.44 -16.49 23.58
N LEU A 159 11.32 -17.20 23.40
CA LEU A 159 10.36 -16.92 22.33
C LEU A 159 9.52 -15.70 22.67
N ILE A 160 9.08 -15.56 23.92
CA ILE A 160 8.24 -14.45 24.39
C ILE A 160 9.00 -13.11 24.42
N ASP A 161 10.31 -13.13 24.67
CA ASP A 161 11.13 -11.90 24.71
C ASP A 161 11.34 -11.24 23.33
N GLN A 162 11.17 -12.01 22.25
CA GLN A 162 11.34 -11.57 20.86
C GLN A 162 10.07 -10.93 20.32
#